data_AF-K9R620-F1
#
_entry.id   AF-K9R620-F1
#
_cell.length_a   1.000
_cell.length_b   1.000
_cell.length_c   1.000
_cell.angle_alpha   90.00
_cell.angle_beta   90.00
_cell.angle_gamma   90.00
#
_symmetry.space_group_name_H-M   'P 1'
#
loop_
_entity.id
_entity.type
_entity.pdbx_description
1 polymer ?
#
loop_
_entity_poly.entity_id
_entity_poly.type
_entity_poly.pdbx_seq_one_letter_code
_entity_poly.pdbx_strand_id
1 'polypeptide(L)'
;MNSKYFYLNELVFSRRDDVVNPGQTIFNPAWSTVKTFKGDDQIIGSASVNFNLGASVGVAAEAIGQGSNPVNSAEFTTQAKLNIDGIINRGDIFTGRGQDIVNGTAVAQVTAIAQTVSEAVAIANTVDETAIANSLAAIEIAAIANGINNSGRIFTGAGNDTVSGTVQAAVAAVATATIDVTAIVSAIAQAPMSEGLQAVAAGFATSLASSRVLAKGLNNEDGKISTGSGADGISAVATSYSATYAEALVSAVAIAPEENQALALTVVEAIAQTEDVAIAIHNKYGHINTGYGTDKIEATANASDNAIGIYNQHGNIRTGYGADIVKVSATGSLSFGIYSGKVNTGYGADTIEVHATGNQSYGIYSSDINTGYEADTIEVHATGSQSYGIYGSDINTGYGADTIEADATGSQSYDIYGGTIATGYGDDTVKADNFGGGVNIKMGYGNDYIQGFGEATVYGGEDFDTLSLGSYNRSDFDIQINNDFTVFELGGTIMKTSEFEQYSFADGDYSSDNLIA
;
A
#
# COMPACT_ATOMS: atom_id res chain seq x y z
N MET A 1 -12.31 27.11 -18.24
CA MET A 1 -11.29 27.20 -17.16
C MET A 1 -9.92 27.21 -17.81
N ASN A 2 -9.24 28.36 -17.82
CA ASN A 2 -7.88 28.49 -18.37
C ASN A 2 -6.86 27.79 -17.45
N SER A 3 -5.78 27.28 -18.04
CA SER A 3 -4.88 26.21 -17.56
C SER A 3 -4.79 25.97 -16.05
N LYS A 4 -5.34 24.83 -15.60
CA LYS A 4 -5.32 24.28 -14.23
C LYS A 4 -3.94 23.73 -13.80
N TYR A 5 -2.90 23.97 -14.59
CA TYR A 5 -1.57 23.37 -14.45
C TYR A 5 -0.48 24.44 -14.55
N PHE A 6 0.58 24.27 -13.76
CA PHE A 6 1.86 24.93 -13.98
C PHE A 6 2.71 24.07 -14.92
N TYR A 7 3.05 24.60 -16.10
CA TYR A 7 3.82 23.86 -17.10
C TYR A 7 5.32 23.98 -16.83
N LEU A 8 5.95 22.87 -16.43
CA LEU A 8 7.36 22.88 -16.03
C LEU A 8 8.31 23.18 -17.20
N ASN A 9 7.88 22.86 -18.43
CA ASN A 9 8.63 23.11 -19.67
C ASN A 9 8.75 24.60 -20.07
N GLU A 10 8.05 25.49 -19.38
CA GLU A 10 8.10 26.93 -19.63
C GLU A 10 9.12 27.64 -18.73
N LEU A 11 9.68 26.93 -17.75
CA LEU A 11 10.64 27.47 -16.80
C LEU A 11 12.08 27.28 -17.28
N VAL A 12 12.92 28.30 -17.03
CA VAL A 12 14.37 28.23 -17.20
C VAL A 12 15.00 28.22 -15.81
N PHE A 13 15.59 27.08 -15.46
CA PHE A 13 16.38 26.94 -14.24
C PHE A 13 17.76 27.59 -14.40
N SER A 14 18.28 28.07 -13.28
CA SER A 14 19.57 28.73 -13.15
C SER A 14 20.70 27.72 -12.88
N ARG A 15 21.78 28.14 -12.23
CA ARG A 15 22.87 27.24 -11.76
C ARG A 15 23.07 27.38 -10.26
N ARG A 16 22.01 27.78 -9.58
CA ARG A 16 21.87 28.06 -8.16
C ARG A 16 20.59 27.37 -7.73
N ASP A 17 20.40 27.28 -6.42
CA ASP A 17 19.21 26.75 -5.78
C ASP A 17 17.94 27.44 -6.32
N ASP A 18 17.15 26.71 -7.11
CA ASP A 18 15.88 27.15 -7.66
C ASP A 18 14.72 26.46 -6.96
N VAL A 19 13.66 27.21 -6.65
CA VAL A 19 12.45 26.68 -6.02
C VAL A 19 11.23 26.92 -6.90
N VAL A 20 10.58 25.84 -7.32
CA VAL A 20 9.35 25.84 -8.09
C VAL A 20 8.22 25.33 -7.20
N ASN A 21 7.43 26.25 -6.67
CA ASN A 21 6.27 25.91 -5.84
C ASN A 21 5.08 26.84 -6.19
N PRO A 22 4.31 26.52 -7.23
CA PRO A 22 3.22 27.37 -7.69
C PRO A 22 1.94 27.23 -6.86
N GLY A 23 1.90 26.36 -5.84
CA GLY A 23 0.68 26.09 -5.06
C GLY A 23 -0.44 25.40 -5.86
N GLN A 24 -0.11 24.80 -6.99
CA GLN A 24 -1.03 24.07 -7.88
C GLN A 24 -0.32 22.87 -8.53
N THR A 25 -1.06 22.02 -9.24
CA THR A 25 -0.50 20.86 -9.96
C THR A 25 0.59 21.30 -10.94
N ILE A 26 1.75 20.63 -10.89
CA ILE A 26 2.81 20.78 -11.89
C ILE A 26 2.61 19.72 -12.98
N PHE A 27 2.74 20.12 -14.25
CA PHE A 27 2.67 19.23 -15.39
C PHE A 27 3.94 19.33 -16.23
N ASN A 28 4.60 18.18 -16.45
CA ASN A 28 5.69 18.02 -17.40
C ASN A 28 5.25 17.11 -18.57
N PRO A 29 5.04 17.66 -19.78
CA PRO A 29 4.54 16.88 -20.91
C PRO A 29 5.57 15.87 -21.43
N ALA A 30 5.10 14.86 -22.17
CA ALA A 30 5.94 13.74 -22.64
C ALA A 30 7.12 14.14 -23.54
N TRP A 31 7.03 15.27 -24.23
CA TRP A 31 8.08 15.79 -25.11
C TRP A 31 9.05 16.73 -24.41
N SER A 32 8.84 17.03 -23.12
CA SER A 32 9.62 17.99 -22.37
C SER A 32 10.77 17.33 -21.62
N THR A 33 11.91 18.01 -21.62
CA THR A 33 13.07 17.68 -20.80
C THR A 33 13.39 18.89 -19.91
N VAL A 34 13.21 18.72 -18.61
CA VAL A 34 13.50 19.73 -17.60
C VAL A 34 14.87 19.44 -16.99
N LYS A 35 15.70 20.48 -16.86
CA LYS A 35 17.06 20.38 -16.29
C LYS A 35 17.30 21.52 -15.32
N THR A 36 17.52 21.23 -14.04
CA THR A 36 17.80 22.25 -13.01
C THR A 36 19.29 22.55 -12.82
N PHE A 37 20.15 21.69 -13.37
CA PHE A 37 21.61 21.82 -13.49
C PHE A 37 22.40 21.58 -12.20
N LYS A 38 22.51 22.58 -11.33
CA LYS A 38 23.35 22.59 -10.12
C LYS A 38 22.71 23.47 -9.06
N GLY A 39 22.84 23.08 -7.81
CA GLY A 39 22.25 23.77 -6.67
C GLY A 39 21.30 22.83 -5.95
N ASP A 40 20.77 23.25 -4.82
CA ASP A 40 19.77 22.48 -4.08
C ASP A 40 18.38 22.84 -4.63
N ASP A 41 17.97 22.18 -5.72
CA ASP A 41 16.78 22.54 -6.48
C ASP A 41 15.51 21.86 -5.96
N GLN A 42 14.38 22.57 -6.01
CA GLN A 42 13.10 22.07 -5.48
C GLN A 42 11.98 22.21 -6.51
N ILE A 43 11.31 21.10 -6.81
CA ILE A 43 10.10 21.04 -7.64
C ILE A 43 8.97 20.51 -6.76
N ILE A 44 8.05 21.40 -6.38
CA ILE A 44 6.99 21.12 -5.41
C ILE A 44 5.63 21.37 -6.06
N GLY A 45 4.92 20.30 -6.39
CA GLY A 45 3.55 20.35 -6.88
C GLY A 45 2.54 20.09 -5.78
N SER A 46 1.49 20.88 -5.69
CA SER A 46 0.44 20.71 -4.68
C SER A 46 -0.94 20.93 -5.28
N ALA A 47 -1.91 20.06 -4.98
CA ALA A 47 -3.25 20.22 -5.49
C ALA A 47 -4.29 19.78 -4.46
N SER A 48 -5.39 20.52 -4.37
CA SER A 48 -6.47 20.21 -3.45
C SER A 48 -7.81 20.57 -4.09
N VAL A 49 -8.75 19.63 -4.11
CA VAL A 49 -10.13 19.89 -4.50
C VAL A 49 -11.04 19.25 -3.47
N ASN A 50 -11.99 20.04 -2.98
CA ASN A 50 -13.12 19.56 -2.20
C ASN A 50 -14.38 19.78 -3.04
N PHE A 51 -15.10 18.69 -3.28
CA PHE A 51 -16.39 18.69 -3.96
C PHE A 51 -17.49 18.37 -2.97
N ASN A 52 -18.55 19.20 -2.99
CA ASN A 52 -19.75 18.96 -2.21
C ASN A 52 -20.82 18.31 -3.10
N LEU A 53 -20.98 17.00 -2.95
CA LEU A 53 -21.96 16.17 -3.64
C LEU A 53 -23.40 16.66 -3.43
N GLY A 54 -23.74 17.18 -2.25
CA GLY A 54 -25.11 17.61 -2.01
C GLY A 54 -25.49 18.87 -2.79
N ALA A 55 -24.55 19.80 -3.00
CA ALA A 55 -24.80 21.01 -3.79
C ALA A 55 -25.14 20.69 -5.25
N SER A 56 -24.53 19.65 -5.81
CA SER A 56 -24.81 19.22 -7.17
C SER A 56 -26.19 18.56 -7.25
N VAL A 57 -26.54 17.71 -6.29
CA VAL A 57 -27.84 17.01 -6.25
C VAL A 57 -29.01 18.01 -6.27
N GLY A 58 -28.89 19.16 -5.59
CA GLY A 58 -29.86 20.25 -5.68
C GLY A 58 -30.03 20.80 -7.11
N VAL A 59 -28.92 21.03 -7.82
CA VAL A 59 -28.92 21.47 -9.23
C VAL A 59 -29.54 20.42 -10.16
N ALA A 60 -29.26 19.13 -9.92
CA ALA A 60 -29.84 18.04 -10.70
C ALA A 60 -31.37 17.96 -10.49
N ALA A 61 -31.83 18.08 -9.25
CA ALA A 61 -33.25 18.06 -8.94
C ALA A 61 -33.98 19.27 -9.54
N GLU A 62 -33.37 20.46 -9.53
CA GLU A 62 -33.92 21.67 -10.16
C GLU A 62 -33.99 21.52 -11.69
N ALA A 63 -32.95 20.97 -12.33
CA ALA A 63 -32.94 20.73 -13.77
C ALA A 63 -34.01 19.71 -14.21
N ILE A 64 -34.26 18.66 -13.42
CA ILE A 64 -35.38 17.71 -13.66
C ILE A 64 -36.72 18.43 -13.52
N GLY A 65 -36.89 19.27 -12.48
CA GLY A 65 -38.10 20.07 -12.29
C GLY A 65 -38.38 21.03 -13.44
N GLN A 66 -37.36 21.44 -14.18
CA GLN A 66 -37.46 22.25 -15.39
C GLN A 66 -37.63 21.42 -16.69
N GLY A 67 -37.75 20.09 -16.59
CA GLY A 67 -37.92 19.19 -17.75
C GLY A 67 -36.63 18.91 -18.53
N SER A 68 -35.46 19.20 -17.94
CA SER A 68 -34.15 18.92 -18.53
C SER A 68 -33.56 17.62 -17.97
N ASN A 69 -32.69 16.94 -18.74
CA ASN A 69 -31.94 15.78 -18.25
C ASN A 69 -30.59 16.25 -17.65
N PRO A 70 -30.41 16.23 -16.32
CA PRO A 70 -29.22 16.79 -15.68
C PRO A 70 -27.97 15.93 -15.87
N VAL A 71 -28.18 14.62 -16.07
CA VAL A 71 -27.12 13.61 -16.19
C VAL A 71 -26.27 13.83 -17.44
N ASN A 72 -26.80 14.54 -18.43
CA ASN A 72 -26.07 14.88 -19.65
C ASN A 72 -25.20 16.15 -19.51
N SER A 73 -25.22 16.83 -18.37
CA SER A 73 -24.29 17.94 -18.15
C SER A 73 -22.92 17.37 -17.79
N ALA A 74 -21.98 17.46 -18.73
CA ALA A 74 -20.60 17.01 -18.52
C ALA A 74 -19.95 17.64 -17.28
N GLU A 75 -20.42 18.82 -16.87
CA GLU A 75 -19.98 19.53 -15.66
C GLU A 75 -20.34 18.78 -14.36
N PHE A 76 -21.50 18.11 -14.31
CA PHE A 76 -21.97 17.37 -13.14
C PHE A 76 -21.19 16.06 -12.93
N THR A 77 -21.07 15.24 -13.98
CA THR A 77 -20.31 13.98 -13.93
C THR A 77 -18.81 14.22 -13.67
N THR A 78 -18.25 15.29 -14.25
CA THR A 78 -16.82 15.63 -14.05
C THR A 78 -16.52 16.11 -12.63
N GLN A 79 -17.51 16.63 -11.89
CA GLN A 79 -17.29 17.11 -10.53
C GLN A 79 -17.40 16.01 -9.46
N ALA A 80 -18.23 14.99 -9.67
CA ALA A 80 -18.33 13.83 -8.78
C ALA A 80 -17.13 12.87 -8.88
N LYS A 81 -16.38 12.96 -9.99
CA LYS A 81 -15.12 12.26 -10.21
C LYS A 81 -13.94 13.23 -10.08
N LEU A 82 -13.32 13.23 -8.92
CA LEU A 82 -12.10 13.98 -8.68
C LEU A 82 -10.88 13.14 -9.04
N ASN A 83 -10.09 13.64 -9.99
CA ASN A 83 -8.75 13.12 -10.26
C ASN A 83 -7.74 14.27 -10.11
N ILE A 84 -6.83 14.13 -9.15
CA ILE A 84 -5.95 15.20 -8.72
C ILE A 84 -4.55 14.64 -8.56
N ASP A 85 -3.59 15.38 -9.11
CA ASP A 85 -2.18 15.05 -9.03
C ASP A 85 -1.41 16.24 -8.46
N GLY A 86 -0.42 15.99 -7.60
CA GLY A 86 0.53 17.03 -7.17
C GLY A 86 1.51 17.35 -8.31
N ILE A 87 2.17 16.32 -8.81
CA ILE A 87 3.02 16.38 -10.01
C ILE A 87 2.55 15.33 -11.02
N ILE A 88 2.39 15.75 -12.27
CA ILE A 88 2.21 14.85 -13.42
C ILE A 88 3.48 14.92 -14.26
N ASN A 89 4.27 13.86 -14.25
CA ASN A 89 5.48 13.75 -15.07
C ASN A 89 5.30 12.71 -16.18
N ARG A 90 5.26 13.17 -17.43
CA ARG A 90 5.26 12.30 -18.61
C ARG A 90 6.57 12.40 -19.40
N GLY A 91 7.33 13.47 -19.22
CA GLY A 91 8.62 13.71 -19.87
C GLY A 91 9.78 13.37 -18.97
N ASP A 92 10.89 14.08 -19.13
CA ASP A 92 12.06 13.92 -18.28
C ASP A 92 12.23 15.09 -17.31
N ILE A 93 12.55 14.78 -16.05
CA ILE A 93 13.00 15.73 -15.02
C ILE A 93 14.41 15.31 -14.59
N PHE A 94 15.38 16.21 -14.74
CA PHE A 94 16.77 16.02 -14.32
C PHE A 94 17.18 17.15 -13.36
N THR A 95 17.44 16.86 -12.09
CA THR A 95 17.82 17.94 -11.16
C THR A 95 19.34 18.18 -11.15
N GLY A 96 20.14 17.12 -11.09
CA GLY A 96 21.55 17.13 -11.48
C GLY A 96 22.52 16.97 -10.32
N ARG A 97 22.99 18.07 -9.72
CA ARG A 97 23.90 17.99 -8.57
C ARG A 97 23.43 18.93 -7.48
N GLY A 98 23.28 18.42 -6.27
CA GLY A 98 22.83 19.17 -5.11
C GLY A 98 22.13 18.27 -4.12
N GLN A 99 21.40 18.86 -3.18
CA GLN A 99 20.38 18.17 -2.39
C GLN A 99 19.02 18.50 -2.99
N ASP A 100 18.67 17.79 -4.06
CA ASP A 100 17.50 18.13 -4.86
C ASP A 100 16.22 17.49 -4.30
N ILE A 101 15.08 18.17 -4.49
CA ILE A 101 13.77 17.72 -4.02
C ILE A 101 12.77 17.71 -5.17
N VAL A 102 12.17 16.56 -5.45
CA VAL A 102 10.96 16.45 -6.26
C VAL A 102 9.83 15.95 -5.39
N ASN A 103 8.86 16.83 -5.10
CA ASN A 103 7.77 16.56 -4.17
C ASN A 103 6.38 16.85 -4.75
N GLY A 104 5.46 15.90 -4.64
CA GLY A 104 4.08 16.05 -5.07
C GLY A 104 3.07 15.72 -3.97
N THR A 105 2.09 16.61 -3.77
CA THR A 105 0.98 16.50 -2.81
C THR A 105 -0.38 16.65 -3.52
N ALA A 106 -1.36 15.79 -3.21
CA ALA A 106 -2.70 15.83 -3.79
C ALA A 106 -3.82 15.51 -2.78
N VAL A 107 -4.82 16.37 -2.63
CA VAL A 107 -5.98 16.16 -1.75
C VAL A 107 -7.27 16.07 -2.57
N ALA A 108 -7.95 14.93 -2.54
CA ALA A 108 -9.24 14.73 -3.21
C ALA A 108 -10.33 14.44 -2.18
N GLN A 109 -11.25 15.38 -1.99
CA GLN A 109 -12.33 15.20 -1.01
C GLN A 109 -13.68 15.31 -1.70
N VAL A 110 -14.50 14.29 -1.54
CA VAL A 110 -15.93 14.33 -1.86
C VAL A 110 -16.68 14.30 -0.55
N THR A 111 -17.45 15.35 -0.29
CA THR A 111 -18.25 15.50 0.93
C THR A 111 -19.72 15.66 0.55
N ALA A 112 -20.64 15.23 1.40
CA ALA A 112 -22.05 15.59 1.30
C ALA A 112 -22.46 16.42 2.52
N ILE A 113 -23.27 17.47 2.32
CA ILE A 113 -23.84 18.25 3.43
C ILE A 113 -25.31 17.82 3.62
N ALA A 114 -25.72 17.54 4.85
CA ALA A 114 -27.06 17.01 5.14
C ALA A 114 -28.15 17.95 4.63
N GLN A 115 -27.96 19.27 4.80
CA GLN A 115 -28.90 20.28 4.33
C GLN A 115 -29.18 20.17 2.82
N THR A 116 -28.15 20.00 2.00
CA THR A 116 -28.31 19.95 0.56
C THR A 116 -28.91 18.62 0.08
N VAL A 117 -28.68 17.52 0.82
CA VAL A 117 -29.39 16.25 0.61
C VAL A 117 -30.87 16.37 0.99
N SER A 118 -31.20 17.05 2.09
CA SER A 118 -32.59 17.29 2.48
C SER A 118 -33.33 18.17 1.47
N GLU A 119 -32.68 19.18 0.89
CA GLU A 119 -33.22 19.99 -0.20
C GLU A 119 -33.52 19.14 -1.45
N ALA A 120 -32.63 18.21 -1.79
CA ALA A 120 -32.86 17.27 -2.89
C ALA A 120 -34.06 16.34 -2.66
N VAL A 121 -34.23 15.82 -1.44
CA VAL A 121 -35.42 15.05 -1.05
C VAL A 121 -36.69 15.89 -1.20
N ALA A 122 -36.65 17.15 -0.78
CA ALA A 122 -37.80 18.05 -0.90
C ALA A 122 -38.20 18.29 -2.35
N ILE A 123 -37.23 18.47 -3.25
CA ILE A 123 -37.47 18.61 -4.69
C ILE A 123 -37.95 17.30 -5.31
N ALA A 124 -37.39 16.15 -4.86
CA ALA A 124 -37.78 14.84 -5.37
C ALA A 124 -39.27 14.54 -5.20
N ASN A 125 -39.87 15.05 -4.13
CA ASN A 125 -41.32 14.95 -3.88
C ASN A 125 -42.18 15.77 -4.86
N THR A 126 -41.58 16.53 -5.77
CA THR A 126 -42.28 17.42 -6.71
C THR A 126 -42.05 17.05 -8.19
N VAL A 127 -41.25 16.01 -8.47
CA VAL A 127 -40.83 15.62 -9.82
C VAL A 127 -40.89 14.10 -10.02
N ASP A 128 -40.54 13.60 -11.21
CA ASP A 128 -40.49 12.16 -11.50
C ASP A 128 -39.37 11.47 -10.70
N GLU A 129 -39.79 10.63 -9.77
CA GLU A 129 -38.95 9.88 -8.85
C GLU A 129 -38.05 8.87 -9.55
N THR A 130 -38.55 8.24 -10.61
CA THR A 130 -37.76 7.29 -11.40
C THR A 130 -36.65 8.03 -12.13
N ALA A 131 -36.93 9.23 -12.62
CA ALA A 131 -35.92 10.07 -13.25
C ALA A 131 -34.83 10.51 -12.27
N ILE A 132 -35.17 10.82 -11.02
CA ILE A 132 -34.19 11.16 -9.96
C ILE A 132 -33.36 9.95 -9.57
N ALA A 133 -33.99 8.82 -9.26
CA ALA A 133 -33.28 7.61 -8.84
C ALA A 133 -32.25 7.20 -9.92
N ASN A 134 -32.67 7.19 -11.19
CA ASN A 134 -31.77 6.89 -12.31
C ASN A 134 -30.66 7.93 -12.47
N SER A 135 -30.95 9.22 -12.24
CA SER A 135 -29.96 10.29 -12.36
C SER A 135 -28.88 10.20 -11.28
N LEU A 136 -29.27 9.88 -10.04
CA LEU A 136 -28.36 9.70 -8.92
C LEU A 136 -27.59 8.38 -9.02
N ALA A 137 -28.24 7.31 -9.46
CA ALA A 137 -27.59 6.02 -9.69
C ALA A 137 -26.51 6.09 -10.78
N ALA A 138 -26.64 7.00 -11.74
CA ALA A 138 -25.66 7.20 -12.81
C ALA A 138 -24.43 8.03 -12.38
N ILE A 139 -24.39 8.54 -11.15
CA ILE A 139 -23.26 9.34 -10.66
C ILE A 139 -22.08 8.43 -10.34
N GLU A 140 -20.99 8.59 -11.09
CA GLU A 140 -19.70 8.01 -10.72
C GLU A 140 -19.07 8.87 -9.62
N ILE A 141 -19.12 8.38 -8.38
CA ILE A 141 -18.49 9.03 -7.23
C ILE A 141 -17.08 8.46 -7.08
N ALA A 142 -16.07 9.28 -7.37
CA ALA A 142 -14.69 8.85 -7.22
C ALA A 142 -13.78 9.96 -6.70
N ALA A 143 -12.94 9.63 -5.72
CA ALA A 143 -11.86 10.47 -5.25
C ALA A 143 -10.53 9.76 -5.54
N ILE A 144 -9.77 10.29 -6.50
CA ILE A 144 -8.48 9.76 -6.94
C ILE A 144 -7.42 10.84 -6.72
N ALA A 145 -6.42 10.52 -5.91
CA ALA A 145 -5.31 11.42 -5.60
C ALA A 145 -3.97 10.73 -5.83
N ASN A 146 -3.07 11.38 -6.60
CA ASN A 146 -1.68 10.95 -6.74
C ASN A 146 -0.74 12.07 -6.24
N GLY A 147 0.17 11.78 -5.32
CA GLY A 147 1.22 12.74 -4.95
C GLY A 147 2.09 13.06 -6.16
N ILE A 148 2.77 12.03 -6.68
CA ILE A 148 3.48 12.06 -7.96
C ILE A 148 2.88 11.02 -8.90
N ASN A 149 2.52 11.44 -10.11
CA ASN A 149 2.09 10.58 -11.19
C ASN A 149 3.15 10.59 -12.31
N ASN A 150 4.05 9.61 -12.25
CA ASN A 150 5.19 9.48 -13.14
C ASN A 150 4.98 8.34 -14.14
N SER A 151 4.91 8.70 -15.42
CA SER A 151 5.02 7.77 -16.56
C SER A 151 6.24 8.09 -17.44
N GLY A 152 7.03 9.08 -17.04
CA GLY A 152 8.26 9.51 -17.70
C GLY A 152 9.49 9.13 -16.89
N ARG A 153 10.48 10.03 -16.86
CA ARG A 153 11.71 9.86 -16.09
C ARG A 153 11.90 10.96 -15.05
N ILE A 154 12.25 10.56 -13.83
CA ILE A 154 12.80 11.44 -12.80
C ILE A 154 14.22 10.96 -12.51
N PHE A 155 15.18 11.88 -12.57
CA PHE A 155 16.58 11.59 -12.27
C PHE A 155 17.20 12.73 -11.45
N THR A 156 17.62 12.48 -10.21
CA THR A 156 18.14 13.57 -9.36
C THR A 156 19.65 13.75 -9.41
N GLY A 157 20.40 12.67 -9.64
CA GLY A 157 21.80 12.77 -10.04
C GLY A 157 22.78 12.53 -8.91
N ALA A 158 23.47 13.57 -8.42
CA ALA A 158 24.49 13.38 -7.40
C ALA A 158 24.39 14.38 -6.25
N GLY A 159 24.45 13.85 -5.04
CA GLY A 159 24.23 14.52 -3.78
C GLY A 159 23.13 13.78 -3.00
N ASN A 160 22.68 14.32 -1.87
CA ASN A 160 21.68 13.63 -1.05
C ASN A 160 20.30 14.10 -1.50
N ASP A 161 19.76 13.41 -2.50
CA ASP A 161 18.54 13.82 -3.17
C ASP A 161 17.30 13.18 -2.54
N THR A 162 16.15 13.77 -2.78
CA THR A 162 14.86 13.25 -2.34
C THR A 162 13.86 13.28 -3.50
N VAL A 163 13.50 12.10 -4.01
CA VAL A 163 12.32 11.94 -4.87
C VAL A 163 11.23 11.37 -4.00
N SER A 164 10.31 12.23 -3.61
CA SER A 164 9.32 11.80 -2.67
C SER A 164 7.95 12.19 -3.15
N GLY A 165 7.04 11.22 -3.22
CA GLY A 165 5.64 11.53 -3.03
C GLY A 165 5.43 11.79 -1.54
N THR A 166 6.08 12.82 -0.97
CA THR A 166 6.00 13.01 0.48
C THR A 166 4.72 13.70 0.83
N VAL A 167 3.99 12.90 1.56
CA VAL A 167 2.92 13.27 2.43
C VAL A 167 3.50 13.19 3.86
N GLN A 168 4.07 14.23 4.50
CA GLN A 168 4.32 14.27 5.99
C GLN A 168 4.28 15.70 6.63
N ALA A 169 4.24 15.99 7.95
CA ALA A 169 4.72 15.25 9.14
C ALA A 169 3.86 15.43 10.44
N ALA A 170 3.38 14.31 11.03
CA ALA A 170 2.16 14.22 11.87
C ALA A 170 1.14 15.37 11.65
N VAL A 171 0.14 15.15 10.78
CA VAL A 171 0.03 15.90 9.52
C VAL A 171 0.84 15.12 8.52
N ALA A 172 0.28 14.69 7.41
CA ALA A 172 1.12 14.11 6.41
C ALA A 172 0.57 14.37 5.05
N ALA A 173 1.31 15.16 4.26
CA ALA A 173 1.01 15.86 3.00
C ALA A 173 0.49 15.01 1.82
N VAL A 174 -0.52 14.22 2.10
CA VAL A 174 -1.75 13.95 1.38
C VAL A 174 -1.67 13.38 -0.05
N ALA A 175 -2.02 12.10 -0.16
CA ALA A 175 -3.02 11.59 -1.11
C ALA A 175 -4.23 11.19 -0.27
N THR A 176 -4.98 12.17 0.26
CA THR A 176 -6.20 11.89 1.02
C THR A 176 -7.33 11.95 0.05
N ALA A 177 -7.73 10.76 -0.40
CA ALA A 177 -9.01 10.54 -1.00
C ALA A 177 -9.99 10.26 0.16
N THR A 178 -10.98 11.14 0.35
CA THR A 178 -12.03 10.94 1.36
C THR A 178 -13.41 11.07 0.74
N ILE A 179 -14.27 10.10 1.03
CA ILE A 179 -15.72 10.21 0.83
C ILE A 179 -16.37 10.26 2.21
N ASP A 180 -16.87 11.45 2.62
CA ASP A 180 -17.69 11.61 3.82
C ASP A 180 -19.15 11.88 3.44
N VAL A 181 -19.98 10.85 3.66
CA VAL A 181 -21.40 10.83 3.31
C VAL A 181 -22.29 10.58 4.52
N THR A 182 -21.77 10.76 5.74
CA THR A 182 -22.54 10.64 7.00
C THR A 182 -23.77 11.55 7.02
N ALA A 183 -23.68 12.68 6.33
CA ALA A 183 -24.74 13.63 6.15
C ALA A 183 -25.91 13.11 5.28
N ILE A 184 -25.65 12.18 4.34
CA ILE A 184 -26.69 11.53 3.52
C ILE A 184 -27.55 10.63 4.40
N VAL A 185 -26.91 9.77 5.20
CA VAL A 185 -27.61 8.86 6.12
C VAL A 185 -28.43 9.66 7.13
N SER A 186 -27.87 10.75 7.67
CA SER A 186 -28.57 11.64 8.60
C SER A 186 -29.80 12.31 7.96
N ALA A 187 -29.68 12.78 6.72
CA ALA A 187 -30.79 13.40 5.99
C ALA A 187 -31.92 12.40 5.70
N ILE A 188 -31.59 11.16 5.32
CA ILE A 188 -32.57 10.10 5.09
C ILE A 188 -33.25 9.69 6.39
N ALA A 189 -32.49 9.55 7.48
CA ALA A 189 -33.02 9.20 8.78
C ALA A 189 -34.04 10.22 9.30
N GLN A 190 -33.85 11.52 9.02
CA GLN A 190 -34.67 12.60 9.57
C GLN A 190 -35.80 13.07 8.65
N ALA A 191 -35.78 12.73 7.36
CA ALA A 191 -36.80 13.17 6.40
C ALA A 191 -38.14 12.44 6.61
N PRO A 192 -39.30 13.11 6.41
CA PRO A 192 -40.58 12.42 6.39
C PRO A 192 -40.62 11.38 5.26
N MET A 193 -41.20 10.20 5.53
CA MET A 193 -41.31 9.15 4.53
C MET A 193 -42.10 9.62 3.31
N SER A 194 -41.54 9.42 2.12
CA SER A 194 -42.18 9.72 0.83
C SER A 194 -41.59 8.84 -0.27
N GLU A 195 -42.31 8.72 -1.39
CA GLU A 195 -41.81 8.00 -2.57
C GLU A 195 -40.56 8.69 -3.15
N GLY A 196 -40.50 10.03 -3.15
CA GLY A 196 -39.28 10.79 -3.47
C GLY A 196 -38.09 10.52 -2.54
N LEU A 197 -38.31 10.31 -1.23
CA LEU A 197 -37.24 9.91 -0.30
C LEU A 197 -36.70 8.52 -0.65
N GLN A 198 -37.58 7.56 -0.97
CA GLN A 198 -37.19 6.22 -1.39
C GLN A 198 -36.35 6.26 -2.67
N ALA A 199 -36.75 7.06 -3.65
CA ALA A 199 -36.02 7.24 -4.91
C ALA A 199 -34.63 7.85 -4.71
N VAL A 200 -34.51 8.88 -3.85
CA VAL A 200 -33.22 9.48 -3.51
C VAL A 200 -32.31 8.48 -2.77
N ALA A 201 -32.84 7.76 -1.78
CA ALA A 201 -32.09 6.76 -1.03
C ALA A 201 -31.59 5.62 -1.94
N ALA A 202 -32.44 5.11 -2.84
CA ALA A 202 -32.08 4.07 -3.80
C ALA A 202 -31.02 4.54 -4.80
N GLY A 203 -31.14 5.78 -5.29
CA GLY A 203 -30.16 6.38 -6.21
C GLY A 203 -28.77 6.57 -5.58
N PHE A 204 -28.72 7.04 -4.32
CA PHE A 204 -27.46 7.13 -3.58
C PHE A 204 -26.88 5.76 -3.23
N ALA A 205 -27.70 4.82 -2.78
CA ALA A 205 -27.23 3.47 -2.49
C ALA A 205 -26.56 2.85 -3.74
N THR A 206 -27.16 3.04 -4.92
CA THR A 206 -26.58 2.53 -6.17
C THR A 206 -25.24 3.19 -6.51
N SER A 207 -25.15 4.53 -6.47
CA SER A 207 -23.91 5.24 -6.80
C SER A 207 -22.79 4.99 -5.78
N LEU A 208 -23.12 4.98 -4.48
CA LEU A 208 -22.16 4.74 -3.39
C LEU A 208 -21.63 3.31 -3.37
N ALA A 209 -22.46 2.31 -3.68
CA ALA A 209 -22.01 0.92 -3.80
C ALA A 209 -20.97 0.72 -4.91
N SER A 210 -20.93 1.63 -5.90
CA SER A 210 -19.93 1.65 -6.97
C SER A 210 -18.84 2.71 -6.79
N SER A 211 -18.84 3.40 -5.64
CA SER A 211 -17.93 4.51 -5.41
C SER A 211 -16.52 4.03 -5.11
N ARG A 212 -15.55 4.92 -5.39
CA ARG A 212 -14.13 4.57 -5.31
C ARG A 212 -13.29 5.67 -4.66
N VAL A 213 -12.45 5.25 -3.73
CA VAL A 213 -11.45 6.07 -3.06
C VAL A 213 -10.09 5.44 -3.35
N LEU A 214 -9.24 6.16 -4.08
CA LEU A 214 -7.90 5.68 -4.43
C LEU A 214 -6.86 6.76 -4.12
N ALA A 215 -5.96 6.42 -3.21
CA ALA A 215 -4.79 7.23 -2.86
C ALA A 215 -3.51 6.54 -3.34
N LYS A 216 -2.70 7.24 -4.13
CA LYS A 216 -1.34 6.80 -4.47
C LYS A 216 -0.33 7.87 -4.06
N GLY A 217 0.63 7.53 -3.19
CA GLY A 217 1.68 8.48 -2.82
C GLY A 217 2.59 8.78 -4.02
N LEU A 218 3.18 7.72 -4.56
CA LEU A 218 4.03 7.73 -5.74
C LEU A 218 3.51 6.69 -6.73
N ASN A 219 2.92 7.15 -7.84
CA ASN A 219 2.47 6.33 -8.95
C ASN A 219 3.53 6.32 -10.06
N ASN A 220 4.34 5.27 -10.12
CA ASN A 220 5.37 5.03 -11.15
C ASN A 220 4.94 3.90 -12.08
N GLU A 221 3.87 4.11 -12.84
CA GLU A 221 3.39 3.15 -13.84
C GLU A 221 4.12 3.38 -15.16
N ASP A 222 4.84 2.36 -15.65
CA ASP A 222 5.72 2.40 -16.83
C ASP A 222 6.87 3.44 -16.76
N GLY A 223 7.00 4.14 -15.64
CA GLY A 223 7.97 5.20 -15.43
C GLY A 223 9.31 4.73 -14.89
N LYS A 224 10.28 5.65 -14.87
CA LYS A 224 11.59 5.46 -14.25
C LYS A 224 11.92 6.54 -13.23
N ILE A 225 12.33 6.13 -12.04
CA ILE A 225 12.88 7.00 -11.00
C ILE A 225 14.29 6.53 -10.68
N SER A 226 15.24 7.45 -10.62
CA SER A 226 16.59 7.11 -10.18
C SER A 226 17.28 8.27 -9.50
N THR A 227 17.86 8.07 -8.32
CA THR A 227 18.42 9.18 -7.54
C THR A 227 19.92 9.37 -7.75
N GLY A 228 20.66 8.30 -8.01
CA GLY A 228 22.00 8.34 -8.59
C GLY A 228 23.10 8.08 -7.57
N SER A 229 23.71 9.11 -6.99
CA SER A 229 24.78 8.90 -6.01
C SER A 229 24.71 9.89 -4.85
N GLY A 230 24.72 9.40 -3.62
CA GLY A 230 24.64 10.14 -2.37
C GLY A 230 23.79 9.34 -1.38
N ALA A 231 23.44 9.93 -0.24
CA ALA A 231 22.46 9.30 0.64
C ALA A 231 21.06 9.75 0.21
N ASP A 232 20.44 9.00 -0.70
CA ASP A 232 19.20 9.39 -1.37
C ASP A 232 17.96 8.85 -0.67
N GLY A 233 16.84 9.56 -0.80
CA GLY A 233 15.55 9.19 -0.24
C GLY A 233 14.47 9.06 -1.30
N ILE A 234 13.79 7.91 -1.33
CA ILE A 234 12.49 7.75 -1.98
C ILE A 234 11.45 7.49 -0.91
N SER A 235 10.44 8.34 -0.80
CA SER A 235 9.39 8.11 0.19
C SER A 235 8.00 8.38 -0.36
N ALA A 236 7.03 7.63 0.16
CA ALA A 236 5.64 7.80 -0.22
C ALA A 236 4.66 7.50 0.92
N VAL A 237 3.79 8.49 1.11
CA VAL A 237 2.57 8.52 1.92
C VAL A 237 1.26 8.17 1.21
N ALA A 238 0.44 7.21 1.62
CA ALA A 238 -0.94 7.12 1.12
C ALA A 238 -1.94 6.96 2.25
N THR A 239 -3.03 7.72 2.22
CA THR A 239 -4.11 7.59 3.20
C THR A 239 -5.46 7.71 2.52
N SER A 240 -6.20 6.62 2.45
CA SER A 240 -7.54 6.62 1.89
C SER A 240 -8.56 6.39 3.00
N TYR A 241 -9.74 6.97 2.83
CA TYR A 241 -10.82 6.83 3.80
C TYR A 241 -12.17 6.88 3.09
N SER A 242 -12.81 5.73 2.95
CA SER A 242 -14.26 5.67 2.77
C SER A 242 -14.91 5.64 4.16
N ALA A 243 -16.08 6.26 4.33
CA ALA A 243 -16.78 6.35 5.62
C ALA A 243 -17.34 5.00 6.12
N THR A 244 -16.52 3.96 6.20
CA THR A 244 -16.79 2.66 6.83
C THR A 244 -16.84 2.73 8.36
N TYR A 245 -17.32 3.84 8.95
CA TYR A 245 -17.82 3.82 10.34
C TYR A 245 -19.23 3.26 10.34
N ALA A 246 -19.33 1.93 10.24
CA ALA A 246 -20.56 1.21 10.53
C ALA A 246 -21.10 1.61 11.92
N GLU A 247 -20.25 1.86 12.92
CA GLU A 247 -20.69 2.17 14.29
C GLU A 247 -21.31 3.57 14.47
N ALA A 248 -20.77 4.61 13.82
CA ALA A 248 -21.32 5.97 13.89
C ALA A 248 -22.63 6.09 13.09
N LEU A 249 -22.72 5.35 11.97
CA LEU A 249 -23.90 5.33 11.11
C LEU A 249 -25.04 4.48 11.71
N VAL A 250 -24.72 3.37 12.41
CA VAL A 250 -25.74 2.55 13.12
C VAL A 250 -26.45 3.38 14.18
N SER A 251 -25.78 4.33 14.83
CA SER A 251 -26.45 5.24 15.77
C SER A 251 -27.46 6.16 15.09
N ALA A 252 -27.15 6.67 13.90
CA ALA A 252 -28.07 7.49 13.10
C ALA A 252 -29.26 6.66 12.56
N VAL A 253 -29.01 5.41 12.16
CA VAL A 253 -30.06 4.45 11.77
C VAL A 253 -30.96 4.12 12.98
N ALA A 254 -30.38 3.87 14.16
CA ALA A 254 -31.11 3.45 15.34
C ALA A 254 -32.07 4.51 15.91
N ILE A 255 -31.76 5.80 15.69
CA ILE A 255 -32.64 6.91 16.10
C ILE A 255 -33.62 7.36 15.00
N ALA A 256 -33.53 6.77 13.80
CA ALA A 256 -34.46 7.05 12.72
C ALA A 256 -35.86 6.47 13.04
N PRO A 257 -36.95 7.11 12.57
CA PRO A 257 -38.28 6.49 12.59
C PRO A 257 -38.25 5.09 11.97
N GLU A 258 -38.99 4.12 12.52
CA GLU A 258 -39.00 2.71 12.06
C GLU A 258 -39.16 2.59 10.54
N GLU A 259 -40.00 3.43 9.96
CA GLU A 259 -40.23 3.49 8.52
C GLU A 259 -38.98 3.83 7.70
N ASN A 260 -38.08 4.68 8.21
CA ASN A 260 -36.86 5.12 7.53
C ASN A 260 -35.64 4.23 7.80
N GLN A 261 -35.68 3.38 8.83
CA GLN A 261 -34.54 2.56 9.24
C GLN A 261 -34.03 1.67 8.10
N ALA A 262 -34.94 1.06 7.35
CA ALA A 262 -34.58 0.22 6.21
C ALA A 262 -33.87 1.01 5.10
N LEU A 263 -34.34 2.22 4.76
CA LEU A 263 -33.72 3.05 3.73
C LEU A 263 -32.34 3.55 4.16
N ALA A 264 -32.23 3.99 5.42
CA ALA A 264 -30.96 4.45 5.98
C ALA A 264 -29.95 3.30 6.03
N LEU A 265 -30.37 2.09 6.43
CA LEU A 265 -29.52 0.90 6.45
C LEU A 265 -29.02 0.52 5.04
N THR A 266 -29.89 0.55 4.02
CA THR A 266 -29.47 0.28 2.63
C THR A 266 -28.35 1.21 2.17
N VAL A 267 -28.42 2.50 2.53
CA VAL A 267 -27.36 3.46 2.19
C VAL A 267 -26.08 3.17 2.98
N VAL A 268 -26.17 2.79 4.25
CA VAL A 268 -25.02 2.37 5.06
C VAL A 268 -24.32 1.14 4.46
N GLU A 269 -25.10 0.13 4.06
CA GLU A 269 -24.58 -1.08 3.41
C GLU A 269 -23.91 -0.76 2.06
N ALA A 270 -24.46 0.18 1.29
CA ALA A 270 -23.84 0.67 0.06
C ALA A 270 -22.51 1.39 0.31
N ILE A 271 -22.43 2.22 1.36
CA ILE A 271 -21.18 2.90 1.75
C ILE A 271 -20.12 1.86 2.11
N ALA A 272 -20.50 0.79 2.82
CA ALA A 272 -19.58 -0.28 3.18
C ALA A 272 -19.01 -1.06 1.98
N GLN A 273 -19.61 -0.95 0.80
CA GLN A 273 -19.12 -1.55 -0.44
C GLN A 273 -18.17 -0.63 -1.22
N THR A 274 -17.94 0.60 -0.76
CA THR A 274 -17.03 1.55 -1.40
C THR A 274 -15.62 0.97 -1.48
N GLU A 275 -15.03 0.95 -2.67
CA GLU A 275 -13.62 0.56 -2.85
C GLU A 275 -12.74 1.60 -2.17
N ASP A 276 -11.96 1.22 -1.15
CA ASP A 276 -11.06 2.10 -0.41
C ASP A 276 -9.63 1.57 -0.42
N VAL A 277 -8.78 2.20 -1.24
CA VAL A 277 -7.43 1.71 -1.50
C VAL A 277 -6.39 2.80 -1.29
N ALA A 278 -5.40 2.52 -0.44
CA ALA A 278 -4.20 3.31 -0.27
C ALA A 278 -2.98 2.54 -0.76
N ILE A 279 -2.20 3.11 -1.68
CA ILE A 279 -0.93 2.56 -2.14
C ILE A 279 0.17 3.60 -1.95
N ALA A 280 1.14 3.37 -1.07
CA ALA A 280 2.22 4.34 -0.88
C ALA A 280 3.07 4.43 -2.15
N ILE A 281 3.71 3.33 -2.56
CA ILE A 281 4.49 3.26 -3.80
C ILE A 281 3.81 2.28 -4.76
N HIS A 282 3.27 2.79 -5.87
CA HIS A 282 2.72 1.99 -6.95
C HIS A 282 3.72 1.94 -8.12
N ASN A 283 4.55 0.89 -8.15
CA ASN A 283 5.59 0.67 -9.16
C ASN A 283 5.21 -0.48 -10.11
N LYS A 284 4.25 -0.23 -10.99
CA LYS A 284 3.75 -1.24 -11.93
C LYS A 284 4.45 -1.11 -13.28
N TYR A 285 5.14 -2.16 -13.71
CA TYR A 285 6.05 -2.14 -14.87
C TYR A 285 7.15 -1.06 -14.82
N GLY A 286 7.28 -0.37 -13.68
CA GLY A 286 8.20 0.74 -13.50
C GLY A 286 9.54 0.29 -12.95
N HIS A 287 10.49 1.22 -13.00
CA HIS A 287 11.84 1.04 -12.49
C HIS A 287 12.18 2.11 -11.45
N ILE A 288 12.56 1.68 -10.25
CA ILE A 288 13.09 2.53 -9.17
C ILE A 288 14.52 2.11 -8.88
N ASN A 289 15.46 3.05 -8.85
CA ASN A 289 16.88 2.77 -8.59
C ASN A 289 17.57 3.89 -7.80
N THR A 290 17.94 3.68 -6.54
CA THR A 290 18.56 4.75 -5.74
C THR A 290 20.05 4.95 -6.06
N GLY A 291 20.81 3.88 -6.30
CA GLY A 291 22.11 3.93 -6.95
C GLY A 291 23.30 3.69 -6.04
N TYR A 292 24.03 4.73 -5.63
CA TYR A 292 25.24 4.60 -4.81
C TYR A 292 25.15 5.49 -3.57
N GLY A 293 25.29 4.91 -2.40
CA GLY A 293 25.37 5.56 -1.10
C GLY A 293 24.44 4.85 -0.13
N THR A 294 24.22 5.42 1.05
CA THR A 294 23.27 4.85 2.01
C THR A 294 21.90 5.42 1.71
N ASP A 295 21.14 4.68 0.91
CA ASP A 295 19.86 5.10 0.38
C ASP A 295 18.69 4.59 1.22
N LYS A 296 17.54 5.23 1.06
CA LYS A 296 16.33 4.89 1.80
C LYS A 296 15.10 4.86 0.91
N ILE A 297 14.32 3.80 1.01
CA ILE A 297 12.97 3.71 0.47
C ILE A 297 11.98 3.58 1.64
N GLU A 298 11.07 4.55 1.80
CA GLU A 298 10.03 4.51 2.84
C GLU A 298 8.62 4.55 2.26
N ALA A 299 7.80 3.59 2.64
CA ALA A 299 6.41 3.52 2.19
C ALA A 299 5.45 3.35 3.36
N THR A 300 4.44 4.21 3.46
CA THR A 300 3.37 4.07 4.46
C THR A 300 1.99 4.20 3.82
N ALA A 301 1.17 3.16 3.94
CA ALA A 301 -0.20 3.16 3.44
C ALA A 301 -1.20 2.92 4.57
N ASN A 302 -2.24 3.75 4.65
CA ASN A 302 -3.34 3.62 5.59
C ASN A 302 -4.67 3.68 4.85
N ALA A 303 -5.49 2.64 4.96
CA ALA A 303 -6.83 2.58 4.39
C ALA A 303 -7.79 1.97 5.40
N SER A 304 -9.10 2.20 5.25
CA SER A 304 -10.06 1.42 6.03
C SER A 304 -10.18 -0.03 5.51
N ASP A 305 -10.06 -0.20 4.19
CA ASP A 305 -10.17 -1.49 3.52
C ASP A 305 -8.80 -2.02 3.05
N ASN A 306 -8.28 -1.56 1.91
CA ASN A 306 -7.07 -2.14 1.32
C ASN A 306 -5.86 -1.18 1.38
N ALA A 307 -4.84 -1.56 2.14
CA ALA A 307 -3.61 -0.79 2.26
C ALA A 307 -2.40 -1.55 1.72
N ILE A 308 -1.63 -0.91 0.84
CA ILE A 308 -0.44 -1.48 0.23
C ILE A 308 0.74 -0.53 0.39
N GLY A 309 1.76 -0.93 1.13
CA GLY A 309 2.98 -0.13 1.28
C GLY A 309 3.67 0.03 -0.07
N ILE A 310 4.14 -1.08 -0.63
CA ILE A 310 4.76 -1.12 -1.96
C ILE A 310 4.01 -2.12 -2.85
N TYR A 311 3.37 -1.62 -3.90
CA TYR A 311 2.81 -2.42 -4.98
C TYR A 311 3.79 -2.44 -6.16
N ASN A 312 4.55 -3.53 -6.31
CA ASN A 312 5.64 -3.62 -7.28
C ASN A 312 5.35 -4.62 -8.42
N GLN A 313 4.08 -4.75 -8.81
CA GLN A 313 3.68 -5.75 -9.81
C GLN A 313 4.41 -5.58 -11.15
N HIS A 314 5.19 -6.58 -11.54
CA HIS A 314 6.10 -6.56 -12.71
C HIS A 314 7.09 -5.39 -12.72
N GLY A 315 7.23 -4.68 -11.60
CA GLY A 315 8.18 -3.61 -11.41
C GLY A 315 9.52 -4.15 -10.90
N ASN A 316 10.50 -3.26 -10.90
CA ASN A 316 11.81 -3.53 -10.33
C ASN A 316 12.25 -2.35 -9.46
N ILE A 317 12.59 -2.67 -8.22
CA ILE A 317 13.17 -1.75 -7.24
C ILE A 317 14.61 -2.20 -7.00
N ARG A 318 15.55 -1.26 -7.04
CA ARG A 318 16.97 -1.46 -6.73
C ARG A 318 17.46 -0.37 -5.80
N THR A 319 18.22 -0.70 -4.76
CA THR A 319 18.86 0.34 -3.93
C THR A 319 20.33 0.54 -4.31
N GLY A 320 21.06 -0.53 -4.62
CA GLY A 320 22.31 -0.47 -5.39
C GLY A 320 23.55 -0.76 -4.55
N TYR A 321 24.34 0.26 -4.22
CA TYR A 321 25.59 0.11 -3.46
C TYR A 321 25.58 1.00 -2.23
N GLY A 322 25.82 0.43 -1.07
CA GLY A 322 25.85 1.08 0.23
C GLY A 322 24.92 0.35 1.19
N ALA A 323 24.96 0.71 2.47
CA ALA A 323 24.04 0.12 3.45
C ALA A 323 22.67 0.78 3.30
N ASP A 324 21.78 0.16 2.54
CA ASP A 324 20.49 0.71 2.14
C ASP A 324 19.34 0.24 3.04
N ILE A 325 18.25 1.01 3.08
CA ILE A 325 17.09 0.70 3.92
C ILE A 325 15.80 0.74 3.10
N VAL A 326 15.03 -0.34 3.11
CA VAL A 326 13.66 -0.41 2.60
C VAL A 326 12.71 -0.60 3.79
N LYS A 327 12.01 0.47 4.18
CA LYS A 327 11.07 0.45 5.32
C LYS A 327 9.63 0.61 4.84
N VAL A 328 8.76 -0.31 5.22
CA VAL A 328 7.39 -0.38 4.71
C VAL A 328 6.39 -0.59 5.84
N SER A 329 5.28 0.16 5.80
CA SER A 329 4.16 0.02 6.72
C SER A 329 2.82 0.08 5.96
N ALA A 330 1.93 -0.86 6.24
CA ALA A 330 0.59 -0.91 5.66
C ALA A 330 -0.46 -1.23 6.73
N THR A 331 -1.48 -0.39 6.86
CA THR A 331 -2.59 -0.58 7.81
C THR A 331 -3.94 -0.48 7.11
N GLY A 332 -4.71 -1.57 7.11
CA GLY A 332 -6.06 -1.64 6.55
C GLY A 332 -6.68 -3.02 6.81
N SER A 333 -7.99 -3.19 6.59
CA SER A 333 -8.65 -4.49 6.77
C SER A 333 -7.95 -5.63 6.02
N LEU A 334 -7.52 -5.36 4.78
CA LEU A 334 -6.58 -6.14 4.00
C LEU A 334 -5.29 -5.32 3.82
N SER A 335 -4.16 -5.81 4.31
CA SER A 335 -2.91 -5.06 4.27
C SER A 335 -1.77 -5.85 3.65
N PHE A 336 -0.99 -5.20 2.79
CA PHE A 336 0.23 -5.75 2.20
C PHE A 336 1.41 -4.80 2.44
N GLY A 337 2.49 -5.27 3.03
CA GLY A 337 3.73 -4.51 3.12
C GLY A 337 4.36 -4.36 1.73
N ILE A 338 5.01 -5.41 1.24
CA ILE A 338 5.54 -5.52 -0.12
C ILE A 338 4.70 -6.50 -0.92
N TYR A 339 4.16 -6.07 -2.05
CA TYR A 339 3.31 -6.86 -2.93
C TYR A 339 3.96 -7.03 -4.30
N SER A 340 4.37 -8.27 -4.59
CA SER A 340 4.88 -8.75 -5.87
C SER A 340 6.18 -8.10 -6.36
N GLY A 341 6.64 -8.52 -7.53
CA GLY A 341 7.78 -7.95 -8.25
C GLY A 341 9.14 -8.20 -7.62
N LYS A 342 10.14 -7.52 -8.17
CA LYS A 342 11.55 -7.67 -7.80
C LYS A 342 12.02 -6.53 -6.93
N VAL A 343 12.58 -6.85 -5.77
CA VAL A 343 13.31 -5.92 -4.89
C VAL A 343 14.73 -6.43 -4.76
N ASN A 344 15.72 -5.59 -5.03
CA ASN A 344 17.13 -5.97 -4.91
C ASN A 344 17.90 -4.86 -4.20
N THR A 345 18.58 -5.15 -3.10
CA THR A 345 19.28 -4.10 -2.34
C THR A 345 20.73 -3.95 -2.77
N GLY A 346 21.43 -5.05 -3.08
CA GLY A 346 22.62 -5.04 -3.92
C GLY A 346 23.91 -5.31 -3.16
N TYR A 347 24.72 -4.29 -2.93
CA TYR A 347 25.98 -4.42 -2.20
C TYR A 347 25.97 -3.52 -0.98
N GLY A 348 26.23 -4.07 0.20
CA GLY A 348 26.27 -3.33 1.45
C GLY A 348 25.40 -4.02 2.47
N ALA A 349 25.62 -3.74 3.75
CA ALA A 349 24.77 -4.28 4.82
C ALA A 349 23.37 -3.64 4.77
N ASP A 350 22.46 -4.25 4.03
CA ASP A 350 21.14 -3.71 3.72
C ASP A 350 20.08 -4.13 4.75
N THR A 351 19.01 -3.35 4.85
CA THR A 351 17.89 -3.65 5.74
C THR A 351 16.55 -3.53 5.03
N ILE A 352 15.73 -4.57 5.09
CA ILE A 352 14.33 -4.56 4.67
C ILE A 352 13.46 -4.74 5.92
N GLU A 353 12.70 -3.72 6.30
CA GLU A 353 11.80 -3.75 7.46
C GLU A 353 10.35 -3.56 6.99
N VAL A 354 9.48 -4.52 7.29
CA VAL A 354 8.11 -4.54 6.79
C VAL A 354 7.09 -4.78 7.89
N HIS A 355 6.10 -3.90 7.99
CA HIS A 355 4.99 -3.99 8.94
C HIS A 355 3.65 -3.98 8.22
N ALA A 356 2.83 -5.02 8.41
CA ALA A 356 1.47 -5.10 7.86
C ALA A 356 0.46 -5.38 8.96
N THR A 357 -0.60 -4.56 9.06
CA THR A 357 -1.63 -4.66 10.11
C THR A 357 -3.02 -4.63 9.50
N GLY A 358 -3.81 -5.66 9.79
CA GLY A 358 -5.16 -5.80 9.24
C GLY A 358 -5.94 -6.99 9.79
N ASN A 359 -7.18 -7.19 9.33
CA ASN A 359 -7.88 -8.46 9.58
C ASN A 359 -7.18 -9.60 8.84
N GLN A 360 -6.80 -9.32 7.59
CA GLN A 360 -5.91 -10.12 6.76
C GLN A 360 -4.66 -9.31 6.45
N SER A 361 -3.49 -9.80 6.84
CA SER A 361 -2.24 -9.07 6.65
C SER A 361 -1.12 -9.93 6.07
N TYR A 362 -0.33 -9.33 5.19
CA TYR A 362 0.82 -9.95 4.55
C TYR A 362 1.99 -8.98 4.63
N GLY A 363 3.10 -9.36 5.27
CA GLY A 363 4.31 -8.56 5.27
C GLY A 363 4.89 -8.50 3.86
N ILE A 364 5.40 -9.63 3.38
CA ILE A 364 5.94 -9.79 2.02
C ILE A 364 5.10 -10.82 1.28
N TYR A 365 4.56 -10.45 0.11
CA TYR A 365 3.62 -11.28 -0.64
C TYR A 365 4.04 -11.45 -2.10
N SER A 366 4.24 -12.71 -2.51
CA SER A 366 4.50 -13.11 -3.89
C SER A 366 5.64 -12.33 -4.57
N SER A 367 6.69 -11.98 -3.81
CA SER A 367 7.81 -11.15 -4.26
C SER A 367 9.08 -11.95 -4.48
N ASP A 368 9.95 -11.44 -5.34
CA ASP A 368 11.33 -11.88 -5.51
C ASP A 368 12.24 -10.86 -4.80
N ILE A 369 12.91 -11.26 -3.72
CA ILE A 369 13.81 -10.39 -2.94
C ILE A 369 15.23 -10.91 -3.03
N ASN A 370 16.18 -10.01 -3.28
CA ASN A 370 17.60 -10.35 -3.24
C ASN A 370 18.43 -9.26 -2.56
N THR A 371 19.13 -9.57 -1.47
CA THR A 371 19.84 -8.54 -0.70
C THR A 371 21.31 -8.40 -1.13
N GLY A 372 21.97 -9.51 -1.46
CA GLY A 372 23.16 -9.52 -2.31
C GLY A 372 24.47 -9.80 -1.57
N TYR A 373 25.19 -8.78 -1.14
CA TYR A 373 26.51 -8.91 -0.51
C TYR A 373 26.62 -8.09 0.77
N GLU A 374 27.44 -8.60 1.70
CA GLU A 374 27.57 -8.15 3.10
C GLU A 374 26.41 -8.63 3.96
N ALA A 375 26.44 -8.32 5.25
CA ALA A 375 25.47 -8.84 6.22
C ALA A 375 24.15 -8.09 6.12
N ASP A 376 23.15 -8.73 5.54
CA ASP A 376 21.82 -8.16 5.28
C ASP A 376 20.81 -8.53 6.37
N THR A 377 19.76 -7.74 6.52
CA THR A 377 18.67 -8.00 7.46
C THR A 377 17.31 -7.85 6.78
N ILE A 378 16.44 -8.84 6.94
CA ILE A 378 15.04 -8.81 6.54
C ILE A 378 14.20 -9.06 7.79
N GLU A 379 13.44 -8.05 8.23
CA GLU A 379 12.56 -8.11 9.39
C GLU A 379 11.12 -7.87 8.95
N VAL A 380 10.23 -8.81 9.28
CA VAL A 380 8.85 -8.81 8.78
C VAL A 380 7.85 -9.09 9.88
N HIS A 381 6.94 -8.14 10.08
CA HIS A 381 5.89 -8.20 11.09
C HIS A 381 4.51 -8.12 10.44
N ALA A 382 3.68 -9.15 10.63
CA ALA A 382 2.30 -9.18 10.17
C ALA A 382 1.35 -9.41 11.35
N THR A 383 0.34 -8.55 11.50
CA THR A 383 -0.62 -8.66 12.62
C THR A 383 -2.05 -8.72 12.09
N GLY A 384 -2.84 -9.68 12.58
CA GLY A 384 -4.21 -9.84 12.15
C GLY A 384 -4.93 -11.09 12.63
N SER A 385 -6.18 -11.27 12.20
CA SER A 385 -6.90 -12.52 12.50
C SER A 385 -6.35 -13.70 11.69
N GLN A 386 -5.93 -13.39 10.45
CA GLN A 386 -5.20 -14.23 9.52
C GLN A 386 -4.02 -13.39 9.02
N SER A 387 -2.79 -13.84 9.26
CA SER A 387 -1.61 -13.03 8.97
C SER A 387 -0.44 -13.88 8.49
N TYR A 388 0.38 -13.30 7.63
CA TYR A 388 1.54 -13.96 7.08
C TYR A 388 2.72 -13.00 7.07
N GLY A 389 3.83 -13.37 7.71
CA GLY A 389 5.06 -12.57 7.63
C GLY A 389 5.52 -12.56 6.17
N ILE A 390 5.95 -13.71 5.69
CA ILE A 390 6.34 -13.95 4.29
C ILE A 390 5.39 -14.97 3.66
N TYR A 391 4.79 -14.63 2.52
CA TYR A 391 3.83 -15.48 1.82
C TYR A 391 4.23 -15.69 0.36
N GLY A 392 4.50 -16.94 -0.02
CA GLY A 392 4.71 -17.37 -1.40
C GLY A 392 5.79 -16.59 -2.14
N SER A 393 6.84 -16.16 -1.43
CA SER A 393 7.91 -15.31 -1.95
C SER A 393 9.22 -16.08 -2.08
N ASP A 394 10.07 -15.64 -3.00
CA ASP A 394 11.42 -16.16 -3.18
C ASP A 394 12.43 -15.13 -2.65
N ILE A 395 13.18 -15.50 -1.62
CA ILE A 395 14.16 -14.64 -0.94
C ILE A 395 15.55 -15.25 -1.09
N ASN A 396 16.52 -14.43 -1.52
CA ASN A 396 17.92 -14.83 -1.64
C ASN A 396 18.84 -13.77 -1.03
N THR A 397 19.53 -14.07 0.07
CA THR A 397 20.34 -13.05 0.77
C THR A 397 21.76 -12.96 0.23
N GLY A 398 22.37 -14.07 -0.20
CA GLY A 398 23.54 -14.05 -1.06
C GLY A 398 24.85 -14.34 -0.33
N TYR A 399 25.68 -13.32 -0.12
CA TYR A 399 26.97 -13.46 0.58
C TYR A 399 27.00 -12.53 1.79
N GLY A 400 27.08 -13.07 3.00
CA GLY A 400 26.97 -12.28 4.20
C GLY A 400 26.70 -13.15 5.40
N ALA A 401 26.73 -12.56 6.59
CA ALA A 401 26.08 -13.20 7.73
C ALA A 401 24.68 -12.60 7.82
N ASP A 402 23.75 -13.17 7.07
CA ASP A 402 22.44 -12.58 6.82
C ASP A 402 21.44 -12.99 7.89
N THR A 403 20.43 -12.14 8.10
CA THR A 403 19.35 -12.41 9.06
C THR A 403 17.99 -12.23 8.42
N ILE A 404 17.13 -13.23 8.54
CA ILE A 404 15.72 -13.17 8.21
C ILE A 404 14.92 -13.46 9.48
N GLU A 405 14.09 -12.51 9.91
CA GLU A 405 13.18 -12.65 11.03
C GLU A 405 11.75 -12.33 10.56
N ALA A 406 10.84 -13.28 10.75
CA ALA A 406 9.43 -13.13 10.43
C ALA A 406 8.56 -13.47 11.64
N ASP A 407 7.59 -12.60 11.93
CA ASP A 407 6.59 -12.77 12.98
C ASP A 407 5.19 -12.46 12.42
N ALA A 408 4.27 -13.39 12.61
CA ALA A 408 2.87 -13.29 12.24
C ALA A 408 1.96 -13.66 13.41
N THR A 409 1.22 -12.67 13.91
CA THR A 409 0.27 -12.87 15.02
C THR A 409 -1.15 -13.08 14.51
N GLY A 410 -1.87 -14.05 15.06
CA GLY A 410 -3.26 -14.33 14.69
C GLY A 410 -3.73 -15.74 15.04
N SER A 411 -5.00 -16.02 14.76
CA SER A 411 -5.56 -17.38 14.96
C SER A 411 -5.28 -18.32 13.79
N GLN A 412 -4.97 -17.76 12.63
CA GLN A 412 -4.62 -18.45 11.39
C GLN A 412 -3.39 -17.76 10.80
N SER A 413 -2.28 -17.77 11.53
CA SER A 413 -1.06 -17.07 11.15
C SER A 413 0.11 -18.00 10.91
N TYR A 414 0.99 -17.60 9.99
CA TYR A 414 2.25 -18.26 9.71
C TYR A 414 3.31 -17.21 9.47
N ASP A 415 4.46 -17.35 10.11
CA ASP A 415 5.55 -16.40 9.95
C ASP A 415 6.10 -16.49 8.52
N ILE A 416 6.22 -17.71 8.00
CA ILE A 416 6.61 -17.98 6.61
C ILE A 416 5.70 -19.07 6.02
N TYR A 417 5.04 -18.78 4.91
CA TYR A 417 4.10 -19.67 4.24
C TYR A 417 4.42 -19.84 2.75
N GLY A 418 4.84 -21.04 2.36
CA GLY A 418 5.27 -21.38 1.00
C GLY A 418 6.50 -20.59 0.55
N GLY A 419 6.82 -20.68 -0.75
CA GLY A 419 7.98 -19.99 -1.33
C GLY A 419 9.33 -20.64 -1.04
N THR A 420 10.41 -19.91 -1.35
CA THR A 420 11.80 -20.36 -1.20
C THR A 420 12.62 -19.33 -0.45
N ILE A 421 13.44 -19.78 0.50
CA ILE A 421 14.48 -18.98 1.15
C ILE A 421 15.84 -19.63 0.86
N ALA A 422 16.79 -18.84 0.38
CA ALA A 422 18.16 -19.26 0.16
C ALA A 422 19.13 -18.23 0.74
N THR A 423 19.88 -18.53 1.79
CA THR A 423 20.71 -17.52 2.46
C THR A 423 22.11 -17.41 1.85
N GLY A 424 22.71 -18.54 1.47
CA GLY A 424 23.84 -18.53 0.54
C GLY A 424 25.19 -18.81 1.20
N TYR A 425 26.04 -17.80 1.34
CA TYR A 425 27.37 -17.94 1.93
C TYR A 425 27.55 -17.02 3.15
N GLY A 426 27.94 -17.61 4.27
CA GLY A 426 28.27 -16.97 5.53
C GLY A 426 27.42 -17.54 6.65
N ASP A 427 27.64 -17.09 7.88
CA ASP A 427 26.91 -17.63 9.04
C ASP A 427 25.52 -16.99 9.11
N ASP A 428 24.53 -17.62 8.49
CA ASP A 428 23.19 -17.05 8.28
C ASP A 428 22.21 -17.41 9.40
N THR A 429 21.16 -16.59 9.55
CA THR A 429 20.12 -16.78 10.57
C THR A 429 18.73 -16.64 9.96
N VAL A 430 17.88 -17.65 10.15
CA VAL A 430 16.44 -17.61 9.82
C VAL A 430 15.62 -17.88 11.07
N LYS A 431 14.76 -16.94 11.47
CA LYS A 431 13.88 -17.06 12.63
C LYS A 431 12.42 -16.87 12.26
N ALA A 432 11.64 -17.90 12.54
CA ALA A 432 10.20 -17.91 12.40
C ALA A 432 9.65 -18.99 13.34
N ASP A 433 8.67 -18.72 14.17
CA ASP A 433 8.10 -19.74 15.05
C ASP A 433 7.22 -20.75 14.28
N ASN A 434 6.53 -20.32 13.22
CA ASN A 434 5.56 -21.11 12.47
C ASN A 434 5.81 -21.11 10.95
N PHE A 435 6.15 -22.28 10.40
CA PHE A 435 6.23 -22.53 8.96
C PHE A 435 4.95 -23.16 8.40
N GLY A 436 4.57 -22.82 7.16
CA GLY A 436 3.41 -23.44 6.49
C GLY A 436 3.55 -23.54 4.98
N GLY A 437 2.62 -24.27 4.35
CA GLY A 437 2.48 -24.27 2.89
C GLY A 437 3.64 -24.92 2.13
N GLY A 438 4.47 -25.72 2.81
CA GLY A 438 5.58 -26.44 2.20
C GLY A 438 6.74 -25.53 1.81
N VAL A 439 7.12 -24.57 2.67
CA VAL A 439 8.27 -23.69 2.44
C VAL A 439 9.55 -24.49 2.22
N ASN A 440 10.41 -24.03 1.30
CA ASN A 440 11.72 -24.61 1.03
C ASN A 440 12.82 -23.66 1.51
N ILE A 441 13.67 -24.09 2.44
CA ILE A 441 14.72 -23.26 3.02
C ILE A 441 16.07 -23.93 2.79
N LYS A 442 17.04 -23.17 2.28
CA LYS A 442 18.42 -23.62 2.02
C LYS A 442 19.37 -22.63 2.67
N MET A 443 20.10 -23.06 3.69
CA MET A 443 20.98 -22.14 4.41
C MET A 443 22.29 -21.95 3.65
N GLY A 444 22.95 -23.03 3.23
CA GLY A 444 24.01 -22.98 2.23
C GLY A 444 25.37 -23.30 2.81
N TYR A 445 26.30 -22.34 2.80
CA TYR A 445 27.65 -22.51 3.33
C TYR A 445 27.85 -21.61 4.54
N GLY A 446 28.21 -22.17 5.68
CA GLY A 446 28.44 -21.41 6.89
C GLY A 446 27.96 -22.17 8.11
N ASN A 447 28.14 -21.60 9.29
CA ASN A 447 27.54 -22.19 10.50
C ASN A 447 26.16 -21.59 10.70
N ASP A 448 25.17 -22.17 10.03
CA ASP A 448 23.85 -21.55 9.91
C ASP A 448 22.95 -21.87 11.09
N TYR A 449 22.03 -20.95 11.37
CA TYR A 449 21.03 -21.08 12.41
C TYR A 449 19.63 -20.91 11.86
N ILE A 450 18.76 -21.88 12.10
CA ILE A 450 17.34 -21.76 11.85
C ILE A 450 16.52 -22.08 13.10
N GLN A 451 15.51 -21.26 13.38
CA GLN A 451 14.51 -21.50 14.42
C GLN A 451 13.13 -21.65 13.79
N GLY A 452 12.36 -22.62 14.29
CA GLY A 452 10.94 -22.77 13.96
C GLY A 452 10.46 -24.19 13.71
N PHE A 453 9.15 -24.40 13.73
CA PHE A 453 8.54 -25.66 13.30
C PHE A 453 7.35 -25.42 12.36
N GLY A 454 7.06 -26.39 11.47
CA GLY A 454 5.90 -26.32 10.58
C GLY A 454 6.07 -27.13 9.31
N GLU A 455 5.17 -26.91 8.34
CA GLU A 455 5.22 -27.60 7.05
C GLU A 455 6.35 -27.02 6.18
N ALA A 456 7.55 -27.59 6.31
CA ALA A 456 8.76 -27.10 5.67
C ALA A 456 9.70 -28.23 5.21
N THR A 457 10.53 -27.93 4.22
CA THR A 457 11.74 -28.69 3.89
C THR A 457 12.95 -27.78 4.05
N VAL A 458 13.87 -28.15 4.95
CA VAL A 458 15.01 -27.32 5.36
C VAL A 458 16.31 -28.08 5.11
N TYR A 459 17.28 -27.41 4.48
CA TYR A 459 18.63 -27.90 4.26
C TYR A 459 19.58 -26.96 4.99
N GLY A 460 20.37 -27.45 5.94
CA GLY A 460 21.45 -26.66 6.55
C GLY A 460 22.50 -26.40 5.49
N GLY A 461 23.24 -27.44 5.10
CA GLY A 461 24.10 -27.40 3.94
C GLY A 461 25.50 -27.87 4.29
N GLU A 462 26.48 -27.01 4.10
CA GLU A 462 27.88 -27.30 4.37
C GLU A 462 28.33 -26.52 5.61
N ASP A 463 29.21 -27.15 6.41
CA ASP A 463 29.73 -26.69 7.70
C ASP A 463 28.86 -27.13 8.91
N PHE A 464 28.69 -26.31 9.95
CA PHE A 464 28.03 -26.74 11.20
C PHE A 464 26.71 -26.01 11.39
N ASP A 465 25.61 -26.70 11.11
CA ASP A 465 24.29 -26.12 11.09
C ASP A 465 23.46 -26.49 12.31
N THR A 466 22.67 -25.52 12.79
CA THR A 466 21.80 -25.68 13.95
C THR A 466 20.34 -25.46 13.58
N LEU A 467 19.51 -26.49 13.83
CA LEU A 467 18.06 -26.36 13.85
C LEU A 467 17.56 -26.22 15.30
N SER A 468 16.90 -25.11 15.60
CA SER A 468 16.29 -24.81 16.89
C SER A 468 14.78 -25.06 16.85
N LEU A 469 14.36 -26.06 17.63
CA LEU A 469 12.98 -26.39 17.97
C LEU A 469 12.71 -26.04 19.44
N GLY A 470 13.37 -24.99 19.96
CA GLY A 470 13.39 -24.64 21.40
C GLY A 470 12.04 -24.35 22.07
N SER A 471 10.97 -24.20 21.29
CA SER A 471 9.59 -24.11 21.78
C SER A 471 8.96 -25.46 22.14
N TYR A 472 9.65 -26.57 21.84
CA TYR A 472 9.18 -27.94 21.97
C TYR A 472 10.21 -28.80 22.70
N ASN A 473 9.75 -29.82 23.42
CA ASN A 473 10.64 -30.87 23.91
C ASN A 473 10.87 -31.90 22.80
N ARG A 474 12.02 -32.59 22.81
CA ARG A 474 12.29 -33.66 21.84
C ARG A 474 11.22 -34.76 21.88
N SER A 475 10.65 -35.04 23.06
CA SER A 475 9.58 -36.05 23.23
C SER A 475 8.23 -35.68 22.59
N ASP A 476 8.05 -34.43 22.16
CA ASP A 476 6.79 -33.98 21.57
C ASP A 476 6.64 -34.50 20.12
N PHE A 477 7.75 -34.86 19.47
CA PHE A 477 7.79 -35.29 18.07
C PHE A 477 7.85 -36.81 17.91
N ASP A 478 7.21 -37.31 16.85
CA ASP A 478 7.61 -38.56 16.21
C ASP A 478 8.75 -38.26 15.23
N ILE A 479 9.93 -38.85 15.47
CA ILE A 479 11.15 -38.56 14.72
C ILE A 479 11.58 -39.79 13.92
N GLN A 480 11.68 -39.62 12.61
CA GLN A 480 12.13 -40.67 11.69
C GLN A 480 13.41 -40.22 10.98
N ILE A 481 14.48 -40.99 11.14
CA ILE A 481 15.73 -40.77 10.40
C ILE A 481 15.78 -41.75 9.23
N ASN A 482 15.82 -41.20 8.02
CA ASN A 482 16.12 -41.91 6.77
C ASN A 482 17.53 -41.54 6.30
N ASN A 483 18.05 -42.24 5.28
CA ASN A 483 19.39 -41.98 4.76
C ASN A 483 19.60 -40.53 4.29
N ASP A 484 18.54 -39.87 3.82
CA ASP A 484 18.63 -38.56 3.17
C ASP A 484 17.96 -37.43 4.00
N PHE A 485 17.12 -37.77 4.98
CA PHE A 485 16.35 -36.78 5.75
C PHE A 485 16.04 -37.26 7.16
N THR A 486 16.03 -36.31 8.09
CA THR A 486 15.34 -36.40 9.39
C THR A 486 13.96 -35.77 9.25
N VAL A 487 12.93 -36.53 9.63
CA VAL A 487 11.53 -36.12 9.59
C VAL A 487 11.03 -35.91 11.01
N PHE A 488 10.47 -34.74 11.28
CA PHE A 488 9.80 -34.39 12.52
C PHE A 488 8.29 -34.32 12.27
N GLU A 489 7.51 -35.12 12.97
CA GLU A 489 6.04 -35.10 12.92
C GLU A 489 5.46 -34.71 14.28
N LEU A 490 4.59 -33.70 14.28
CA LEU A 490 3.84 -33.24 15.45
C LEU A 490 2.41 -32.89 15.04
N GLY A 491 1.43 -33.59 15.61
CA GLY A 491 0.01 -33.30 15.35
C GLY A 491 -0.43 -33.43 13.88
N GLY A 492 0.30 -34.21 13.07
CA GLY A 492 0.09 -34.36 11.62
C GLY A 492 0.81 -33.31 10.76
N THR A 493 1.48 -32.33 11.38
CA THR A 493 2.40 -31.41 10.69
C THR A 493 3.76 -32.07 10.54
N ILE A 494 4.36 -31.96 9.35
CA ILE A 494 5.62 -32.62 9.00
C ILE A 494 6.64 -31.58 8.58
N MET A 495 7.80 -31.60 9.24
CA MET A 495 9.02 -30.93 8.79
C MET A 495 10.03 -31.96 8.31
N LYS A 496 10.67 -31.69 7.17
CA LYS A 496 11.79 -32.48 6.66
C LYS A 496 13.07 -31.67 6.74
N THR A 497 14.12 -32.29 7.23
CA THR A 497 15.41 -31.63 7.43
C THR A 497 16.54 -32.54 6.95
N SER A 498 17.62 -31.96 6.46
CA SER A 498 18.86 -32.67 6.14
C SER A 498 20.03 -31.74 6.39
N GLU A 499 21.23 -32.31 6.52
CA GLU A 499 22.47 -31.53 6.63
C GLU A 499 22.45 -30.63 7.88
N PHE A 500 22.17 -31.22 9.06
CA PHE A 500 22.24 -30.55 10.35
C PHE A 500 23.07 -31.36 11.34
N GLU A 501 24.01 -30.70 12.00
CA GLU A 501 24.89 -31.26 13.02
C GLU A 501 24.27 -31.16 14.41
N GLN A 502 23.45 -30.13 14.65
CA GLN A 502 22.81 -29.85 15.94
C GLN A 502 21.30 -29.60 15.84
N TYR A 503 20.56 -30.20 16.76
CA TYR A 503 19.15 -30.00 17.00
C TYR A 503 18.94 -29.51 18.44
N SER A 504 18.45 -28.29 18.61
CA SER A 504 18.26 -27.66 19.93
C SER A 504 16.78 -27.69 20.31
N PHE A 505 16.43 -28.28 21.45
CA PHE A 505 15.06 -28.38 21.97
C PHE A 505 14.97 -27.70 23.34
N ALA A 506 13.74 -27.54 23.86
CA ALA A 506 13.50 -26.99 25.20
C ALA A 506 14.17 -27.83 26.31
N ASP A 507 14.33 -29.15 26.09
CA ASP A 507 14.89 -30.11 27.04
C ASP A 507 16.39 -30.41 26.83
N GLY A 508 17.02 -29.84 25.80
CA GLY A 508 18.46 -29.92 25.59
C GLY A 508 18.89 -29.92 24.11
N ASP A 509 20.20 -30.06 23.92
CA ASP A 509 20.82 -30.13 22.59
C ASP A 509 21.15 -31.57 22.21
N TYR A 510 20.86 -31.92 20.96
CA TYR A 510 21.02 -33.25 20.40
C TYR A 510 21.82 -33.17 19.10
N SER A 511 22.68 -34.15 18.87
CA SER A 511 23.28 -34.41 17.56
C SER A 511 22.47 -35.47 16.82
N SER A 512 22.71 -35.63 15.52
CA SER A 512 22.12 -36.71 14.72
C SER A 512 22.32 -38.11 15.35
N ASP A 513 23.44 -38.34 16.03
CA ASP A 513 23.76 -39.61 16.70
C ASP A 513 22.90 -39.92 17.93
N ASN A 514 22.38 -38.90 18.63
CA ASN A 514 21.63 -39.08 19.88
C ASN A 514 20.18 -38.57 19.82
N LEU A 515 19.73 -38.08 18.65
CA LEU A 515 18.39 -37.54 18.45
C LEU A 515 17.27 -38.57 18.68
N ILE A 516 17.50 -39.85 18.38
CA ILE A 516 16.53 -40.94 18.58
C ILE A 516 16.81 -41.76 19.86
N ALA A 517 18.00 -41.60 20.46
CA ALA A 517 18.50 -42.47 21.53
C ALA A 517 17.71 -42.41 22.86
#